data_AF-A0A498KWT3-F1
#
_entry.id   AF-A0A498KWT3-F1
#
_cell.length_a   1.000
_cell.length_b   1.000
_cell.length_c   1.000
_cell.angle_alpha   90.00
_cell.angle_beta   90.00
_cell.angle_gamma   90.00
#
_symmetry.space_group_name_H-M   'P 1'
#
loop_
_entity.id
_entity.type
_entity.pdbx_description
1 polymer ?
#
loop_
_entity_poly.entity_id
_entity_poly.type
_entity_poly.pdbx_seq_one_letter_code
_entity_poly.pdbx_strand_id
1 'polypeptide(L)'
;MFRSRLAGYGVIGLGVLCTLSILTLGGSTQRRCPEVGGRVYDAIGVDPTGLRLTGFDLGQLAITWYDGCNWHTVTVLPLLVGGLLLASGVLTIRRGGVES
;
A
#
# COMPACT_ATOMS: atom_id res chain seq x y z
N MET A 1 15.11 22.45 -15.95
CA MET A 1 14.63 22.60 -14.56
C MET A 1 13.19 22.14 -14.33
N PHE A 2 12.19 22.65 -15.06
CA PHE A 2 10.77 22.30 -14.80
C PHE A 2 10.43 20.84 -15.18
N ARG A 3 10.96 20.36 -16.31
CA ARG A 3 10.72 18.98 -16.81
C ARG A 3 11.23 17.88 -15.87
N SER A 4 12.40 18.06 -15.25
CA SER A 4 12.97 17.07 -14.31
C SER A 4 12.20 16.99 -12.99
N ARG A 5 11.69 18.12 -12.49
CA ARG A 5 10.80 18.14 -11.31
C ARG A 5 9.43 17.52 -11.62
N LEU A 6 8.85 17.85 -12.78
CA LEU A 6 7.56 17.31 -13.20
C LEU A 6 7.61 15.79 -13.43
N ALA A 7 8.70 15.29 -14.02
CA ALA A 7 8.96 13.85 -14.14
C ALA A 7 9.12 13.20 -12.76
N GLY A 8 9.88 13.82 -11.83
CA GLY A 8 10.03 13.31 -10.47
C GLY A 8 8.71 13.20 -9.70
N TYR A 9 7.84 14.22 -9.79
CA TYR A 9 6.50 14.16 -9.20
C TYR A 9 5.61 13.09 -9.85
N GLY A 10 5.70 12.91 -11.17
CA GLY A 10 4.99 11.82 -11.87
C GLY A 10 5.38 10.43 -11.36
N VAL A 11 6.68 10.20 -11.17
CA VAL A 11 7.20 8.93 -10.63
C VAL A 11 6.78 8.73 -9.18
N ILE A 12 6.79 9.79 -8.36
CA ILE A 12 6.28 9.73 -6.98
C ILE A 12 4.79 9.37 -6.97
N GLY A 13 3.98 10.03 -7.80
CA GLY A 13 2.55 9.75 -7.90
C GLY A 13 2.26 8.30 -8.28
N LEU A 14 2.98 7.76 -9.28
CA LEU A 14 2.89 6.35 -9.64
C LEU A 14 3.32 5.43 -8.48
N GLY A 15 4.39 5.80 -7.78
CA GLY A 15 4.85 5.07 -6.59
C GLY A 15 3.78 4.99 -5.50
N VAL A 16 3.11 6.11 -5.17
CA VAL A 16 2.00 6.14 -4.21
C VAL A 16 0.86 5.23 -4.67
N LEU A 17 0.46 5.31 -5.95
CA LEU A 17 -0.62 4.47 -6.49
C LEU A 17 -0.27 2.97 -6.40
N CYS A 18 0.96 2.60 -6.74
CA CYS A 18 1.44 1.22 -6.59
C CYS A 18 1.39 0.76 -5.13
N THR A 19 1.88 1.58 -4.19
CA THR A 19 1.84 1.23 -2.76
C THR A 19 0.41 1.07 -2.26
N LEU A 20 -0.52 1.96 -2.63
CA LEU A 20 -1.92 1.90 -2.19
C LEU A 20 -2.70 0.74 -2.81
N SER A 21 -2.29 0.22 -3.97
CA SER A 21 -2.96 -0.93 -4.60
C SER A 21 -2.97 -2.20 -3.75
N ILE A 22 -2.08 -2.30 -2.75
CA ILE A 22 -2.10 -3.41 -1.78
C ILE A 22 -3.40 -3.48 -0.98
N LEU A 23 -4.09 -2.34 -0.80
CA LEU A 23 -5.36 -2.26 -0.08
C LEU A 23 -6.53 -2.83 -0.90
N THR A 24 -6.42 -2.81 -2.23
CA THR A 24 -7.48 -3.30 -3.13
C THR A 24 -7.21 -4.70 -3.64
N LEU A 25 -5.96 -5.15 -3.63
CA LEU A 25 -5.52 -6.51 -4.00
C LEU A 25 -5.65 -7.51 -2.83
N GLY A 26 -6.28 -7.10 -1.71
CA GLY A 26 -6.79 -7.92 -0.60
C GLY A 26 -7.83 -8.95 -1.02
N GLY A 27 -7.45 -9.83 -1.94
CA GLY A 27 -8.28 -10.88 -2.48
C GLY A 27 -8.27 -12.12 -1.59
N SER A 28 -9.08 -12.12 -0.53
CA SER A 28 -9.64 -13.35 0.02
C SER A 28 -10.96 -13.07 0.75
N THR A 29 -12.05 -13.21 -0.03
CA THR A 29 -13.45 -13.39 0.42
C THR A 29 -14.04 -12.33 1.36
N GLN A 30 -14.78 -11.39 0.77
CA GLN A 30 -15.76 -10.55 1.46
C GLN A 30 -16.89 -11.43 2.04
N ARG A 31 -16.70 -12.01 3.22
CA ARG A 31 -17.85 -12.44 4.04
C ARG A 31 -18.29 -11.24 4.86
N ARG A 32 -19.54 -10.82 4.66
CA ARG A 32 -20.17 -9.78 5.47
C ARG A 32 -20.29 -10.32 6.89
N CYS A 33 -19.72 -9.60 7.84
CA CYS A 33 -19.66 -10.01 9.23
C CYS A 33 -20.86 -9.41 9.95
N PRO A 34 -21.89 -10.22 10.28
CA PRO A 34 -23.11 -9.68 10.87
C PRO A 34 -22.89 -9.16 12.31
N GLU A 35 -21.83 -9.63 12.98
CA GLU A 35 -21.55 -9.29 14.39
C GLU A 35 -20.63 -8.08 14.55
N VAL A 36 -19.85 -7.74 13.53
CA VAL A 36 -18.94 -6.57 13.55
C VAL A 36 -19.72 -5.34 13.07
N GLY A 37 -20.66 -4.90 13.90
CA GLY A 37 -21.45 -3.69 13.65
C GLY A 37 -20.73 -2.44 14.15
N GLY A 38 -20.62 -1.41 13.31
CA GLY A 38 -20.10 -0.11 13.74
C GLY A 38 -19.72 0.82 12.59
N ARG A 39 -19.93 2.13 12.78
CA ARG A 39 -19.63 3.17 11.78
C ARG A 39 -18.18 3.13 11.25
N VAL A 40 -17.24 2.66 12.07
CA VAL A 40 -15.83 2.52 11.68
C VAL A 40 -15.66 1.38 10.69
N TYR A 41 -16.20 0.20 10.98
CA TYR A 41 -16.16 -0.94 10.07
C TYR A 41 -16.86 -0.64 8.74
N ASP A 42 -18.01 0.05 8.77
CA ASP A 42 -18.72 0.45 7.55
C ASP A 42 -17.94 1.49 6.72
N ALA A 43 -17.12 2.35 7.35
CA ALA A 43 -16.38 3.40 6.67
C ALA A 43 -15.07 2.91 6.05
N ILE A 44 -14.34 2.03 6.74
CA ILE A 44 -12.98 1.60 6.33
C ILE A 44 -12.85 0.10 6.07
N GLY A 45 -13.89 -0.69 6.31
CA GLY A 45 -13.91 -2.15 6.09
C GLY A 45 -13.06 -2.94 7.08
N VAL A 46 -12.64 -2.33 8.19
CA VAL A 46 -11.70 -2.91 9.17
C VAL A 46 -12.17 -2.58 10.58
N ASP A 47 -12.15 -3.57 11.47
CA ASP A 47 -12.34 -3.39 12.91
C ASP A 47 -10.98 -3.22 13.58
N PRO A 48 -10.64 -1.99 14.03
CA PRO A 48 -9.34 -1.69 14.61
C PRO A 48 -9.09 -2.44 15.93
N THR A 49 -10.14 -2.89 16.64
CA THR A 49 -9.98 -3.65 17.88
C THR A 49 -9.57 -5.10 17.64
N GLY A 50 -9.96 -5.64 16.48
CA GLY A 50 -9.64 -6.99 16.03
C GLY A 50 -8.43 -7.08 15.11
N LEU A 51 -7.87 -5.96 14.65
CA LEU A 51 -6.81 -5.96 13.64
C LEU A 51 -5.54 -6.68 14.11
N ARG A 52 -5.05 -7.64 13.32
CA ARG A 52 -3.82 -8.40 13.63
C ARG A 52 -2.99 -8.67 12.38
N LEU A 53 -1.71 -8.33 12.42
CA LEU A 53 -0.73 -8.87 11.48
C LEU A 53 -0.23 -10.22 12.02
N THR A 54 -0.41 -11.28 11.25
CA THR A 54 -0.10 -12.65 11.72
C THR A 54 1.15 -13.24 11.11
N GLY A 55 1.56 -12.79 9.93
CA GLY A 55 2.74 -13.35 9.31
C GLY A 55 3.22 -12.61 8.09
N PHE A 56 4.49 -12.86 7.78
CA PHE A 56 5.11 -12.50 6.52
C PHE A 56 5.73 -13.77 5.92
N ASP A 57 5.27 -14.15 4.73
CA ASP A 57 5.85 -15.23 3.95
C ASP A 57 6.88 -14.63 2.99
N LEU A 58 8.16 -14.89 3.29
CA LEU A 58 9.30 -14.45 2.46
C LEU A 58 9.33 -15.15 1.10
N GLY A 59 8.92 -16.43 1.02
CA GLY A 59 8.95 -17.20 -0.22
C GLY A 59 7.88 -16.73 -1.21
N GLN A 60 6.75 -16.26 -0.69
CA GLN A 60 5.65 -15.70 -1.51
C GLN A 60 5.66 -14.17 -1.59
N LEU A 61 6.56 -13.50 -0.86
CA LEU A 61 6.54 -12.06 -0.65
C LEU A 61 5.12 -11.59 -0.33
N ALA A 62 4.53 -12.15 0.72
CA ALA A 62 3.14 -11.88 1.10
C ALA A 62 3.01 -11.61 2.59
N ILE A 63 2.13 -10.67 2.95
CA ILE A 63 1.70 -10.46 4.33
C ILE A 63 0.32 -11.07 4.53
N THR A 64 0.12 -11.65 5.71
CA THR A 64 -1.19 -12.09 6.18
C THR A 64 -1.64 -11.20 7.33
N TRP A 65 -2.86 -10.69 7.22
CA TRP A 65 -3.47 -9.84 8.24
C TRP A 65 -4.94 -10.15 8.43
N TYR A 66 -5.46 -9.85 9.61
CA TYR A 66 -6.85 -9.99 10.01
C TYR A 66 -7.46 -8.61 10.13
N ASP A 67 -8.60 -8.38 9.48
CA ASP A 67 -9.33 -7.10 9.55
C ASP A 67 -10.29 -7.01 10.75
N GLY A 68 -10.23 -7.98 11.67
CA GLY A 68 -11.17 -8.16 12.77
C GLY A 68 -12.33 -9.09 12.44
N CYS A 69 -12.45 -9.53 11.19
CA CYS A 69 -13.41 -10.56 10.80
C CYS A 69 -12.88 -11.58 9.77
N ASN A 70 -12.23 -11.11 8.71
CA ASN A 70 -11.69 -11.90 7.62
C ASN A 70 -10.16 -11.86 7.60
N TRP A 71 -9.59 -12.96 7.11
CA TRP A 71 -8.17 -13.08 6.82
C TRP A 71 -7.88 -12.59 5.40
N HIS A 72 -6.82 -11.80 5.29
CA HIS A 72 -6.32 -11.23 4.05
C HIS A 72 -4.88 -11.68 3.85
N THR A 73 -4.61 -12.22 2.67
CA THR A 73 -3.24 -12.48 2.21
C THR A 73 -2.98 -11.62 0.99
N VAL A 74 -1.99 -10.74 1.06
CA VAL A 74 -1.63 -9.83 -0.03
C VAL A 74 -0.15 -9.90 -0.32
N THR A 75 0.19 -9.90 -1.61
CA THR A 75 1.59 -9.76 -2.01
C THR A 75 2.10 -8.35 -1.67
N VAL A 76 3.33 -8.27 -1.15
CA VAL A 76 4.02 -7.00 -0.88
C VAL A 76 4.76 -6.46 -2.11
N LEU A 77 4.69 -7.15 -3.25
CA LEU A 77 5.37 -6.70 -4.47
C LEU A 77 4.99 -5.26 -4.88
N PRO A 78 3.70 -4.85 -4.86
CA PRO A 78 3.32 -3.47 -5.15
C PRO A 78 3.92 -2.45 -4.17
N LEU A 79 4.11 -2.84 -2.90
CA LEU A 79 4.76 -2.02 -1.88
C LEU A 79 6.24 -1.80 -2.23
N LEU A 80 6.94 -2.87 -2.61
CA LEU A 80 8.36 -2.81 -2.99
C LEU A 80 8.57 -1.97 -4.25
N VAL A 81 7.77 -2.20 -5.29
CA VAL A 81 7.80 -1.42 -6.54
C VAL A 81 7.47 0.04 -6.26
N GLY A 82 6.41 0.31 -5.48
CA GLY A 82 6.03 1.66 -5.08
C GLY A 82 7.15 2.37 -4.31
N GLY A 83 7.80 1.69 -3.36
CA GLY A 83 8.93 2.22 -2.61
C GLY A 83 10.13 2.59 -3.49
N LEU A 84 10.46 1.76 -4.49
CA LEU A 84 11.52 2.06 -5.46
C LEU A 84 11.18 3.25 -6.34
N LEU A 85 9.92 3.37 -6.78
CA LEU A 85 9.43 4.53 -7.53
C LEU A 85 9.50 5.81 -6.69
N LEU A 86 9.07 5.76 -5.43
CA LEU A 86 9.19 6.91 -4.51
C LEU A 86 10.65 7.34 -4.34
N ALA A 87 11.56 6.39 -4.07
CA ALA A 87 12.98 6.68 -3.92
C ALA A 87 13.60 7.27 -5.19
N SER A 88 13.31 6.68 -6.36
CA SER A 88 13.81 7.17 -7.65
C SER A 88 13.24 8.54 -8.01
N GLY A 89 11.97 8.81 -7.71
CA GLY A 89 11.35 10.12 -7.91
C GLY A 89 12.01 11.19 -7.04
N VAL A 90 12.28 10.91 -5.76
CA VAL A 90 13.02 11.81 -4.86
C VAL A 90 14.44 12.04 -5.36
N LEU A 91 15.16 10.99 -5.78
CA LEU A 91 16.51 11.13 -6.34
C LEU A 91 16.52 11.96 -7.63
N THR A 92 15.51 11.81 -8.49
CA THR A 92 15.38 12.58 -9.73
C THR A 92 15.18 14.07 -9.44
N ILE A 93 14.34 14.40 -8.45
CA ILE A 93 14.14 15.79 -8.00
C ILE A 93 15.44 16.35 -7.41
N ARG A 94 16.14 15.58 -6.57
CA ARG A 94 17.40 16.00 -5.94
C ARG A 94 18.52 16.22 -6.95
N ARG A 95 18.76 15.27 -7.87
CA ARG A 95 19.81 15.39 -8.89
C ARG A 95 19.55 16.54 -9.86
N GLY A 96 18.29 16.78 -10.22
CA GLY A 96 17.90 17.95 -11.02
C GLY A 96 18.05 19.31 -10.31
N GLY A 97 18.55 19.34 -9.06
CA GLY A 97 18.87 20.55 -8.31
C GLY A 97 20.35 20.68 -7.88
N VAL A 98 21.22 19.71 -8.18
CA VAL A 98 22.65 19.74 -7.79
C VAL A 98 23.55 20.39 -8.85
N GLU A 99 23.07 20.60 -10.07
CA GLU A 99 23.80 21.31 -11.14
C GLU A 99 23.63 22.85 -11.06
N SER A 100 23.44 23.42 -9.87
CA SER A 100 23.33 24.88 -9.65
C SER A 100 24.46 25.40 -8.78
#